data_AF-A0A7J4BUG4-F1
#
_entry.id   AF-A0A7J4BUG4-F1
#
_cell.length_a   1.000
_cell.length_b   1.000
_cell.length_c   1.000
_cell.angle_alpha   90.00
_cell.angle_beta   90.00
_cell.angle_gamma   90.00
#
_symmetry.space_group_name_H-M   'P 1'
#
loop_
_entity.id
_entity.type
_entity.pdbx_description
1 polymer ?
#
loop_
_entity_poly.entity_id
_entity_poly.type
_entity_poly.pdbx_seq_one_letter_code
_entity_poly.pdbx_strand_id
1 'polypeptide(L)'
;MGKWDVLRDSILEGIPGTLPEHPGLNKNVDHAPNRWDVLTPKEKQLALKNALRYFPVSQHDILAPEFANELETYGRIYMYRYRPSEIKIKAYPISAYPAKCQQAAAIMLMIQNNLDDQVAQFPQELITYGGNGSVFQNWAQYRLTMKYLSKMTNSQTLVMYSGHPLGLFPSSEESPRVVITNGMVIPNYSSKDDFEKFNALGVSQYGQMTAGSYMYIGPQGIVHGTTITLLNAGRKYLNTTGEDGISGRTYVTSGLGGMSGAQAKAAVIAGASCIIAEINPAAANKRHSQGWLDEVVHDVDIAIDKMVESASNSIAISIGYVGNVVTLWERLC
;
A
#
# COMPACT_ATOMS: atom_id res chain seq x y z
N MET A 1 -25.25 12.23 -19.97
CA MET A 1 -24.47 11.41 -19.02
C MET A 1 -24.67 11.98 -17.63
N GLY A 2 -25.09 11.14 -16.68
CA GLY A 2 -24.99 11.42 -15.26
C GLY A 2 -23.54 11.55 -14.81
N LYS A 3 -23.34 12.22 -13.67
CA LYS A 3 -22.03 12.60 -13.12
C LYS A 3 -21.07 11.41 -12.93
N TRP A 4 -21.59 10.19 -12.78
CA TRP A 4 -20.82 9.00 -12.43
C TRP A 4 -20.90 7.87 -13.46
N ASP A 5 -21.48 8.11 -14.64
CA ASP A 5 -21.78 7.04 -15.61
C ASP A 5 -20.52 6.26 -16.00
N VAL A 6 -19.44 6.96 -16.38
CA VAL A 6 -18.15 6.33 -16.76
C VAL A 6 -17.59 5.44 -15.64
N LEU A 7 -17.68 5.89 -14.39
CA LEU A 7 -17.25 5.09 -13.23
C LEU A 7 -18.11 3.85 -13.05
N ARG A 8 -19.43 4.00 -13.17
CA ARG A 8 -20.37 2.90 -12.98
C ARG A 8 -20.22 1.85 -14.07
N ASP A 9 -20.07 2.29 -15.32
CA ASP A 9 -19.87 1.40 -16.47
C ASP A 9 -18.57 0.60 -16.32
N SER A 10 -17.46 1.27 -15.99
CA SER A 10 -16.16 0.63 -15.73
C SER A 10 -16.23 -0.45 -14.63
N ILE A 11 -16.96 -0.17 -13.54
CA ILE A 11 -17.13 -1.11 -12.42
C ILE A 11 -18.02 -2.31 -12.81
N LEU A 12 -19.11 -2.06 -13.54
CA LEU A 12 -20.10 -3.10 -13.87
C LEU A 12 -19.60 -4.08 -14.94
N GLU A 13 -18.70 -3.63 -15.82
CA GLU A 13 -18.15 -4.40 -16.93
C GLU A 13 -17.43 -5.66 -16.45
N GLY A 14 -16.56 -5.53 -15.44
CA GLY A 14 -15.61 -6.58 -15.03
C GLY A 14 -14.59 -6.83 -16.14
N ILE A 15 -14.39 -8.09 -16.56
CA ILE A 15 -13.53 -8.38 -17.72
C ILE A 15 -14.26 -7.94 -19.00
N PRO A 16 -13.70 -6.98 -19.77
CA PRO A 16 -14.27 -6.55 -21.03
C PRO A 16 -14.42 -7.73 -22.02
N GLY A 17 -15.54 -7.77 -22.74
CA GLY A 17 -15.79 -8.82 -23.74
C GLY A 17 -14.89 -8.70 -24.97
N THR A 18 -14.54 -7.47 -25.34
CA THR A 18 -13.54 -7.14 -26.36
C THR A 18 -12.19 -6.88 -25.70
N LEU A 19 -11.11 -7.09 -26.45
CA LEU A 19 -9.76 -6.80 -25.96
C LEU A 19 -9.59 -5.28 -25.84
N PRO A 20 -9.39 -4.70 -24.64
CA PRO A 20 -9.20 -3.26 -24.49
C PRO A 20 -7.81 -2.86 -24.98
N GLU A 21 -7.62 -1.59 -25.34
CA GLU A 21 -6.29 -1.06 -25.67
C GLU A 21 -5.35 -1.11 -24.46
N HIS A 22 -4.06 -1.34 -24.71
CA HIS A 22 -3.07 -1.40 -23.63
C HIS A 22 -2.75 0.03 -23.15
N PRO A 23 -3.01 0.39 -21.88
CA PRO A 23 -2.94 1.77 -21.42
C PRO A 23 -1.50 2.29 -21.21
N GLY A 24 -0.52 1.41 -21.30
CA GLY A 24 0.88 1.72 -21.03
C GLY A 24 1.16 2.02 -19.54
N LEU A 25 2.41 2.34 -19.23
CA LEU A 25 2.83 2.71 -17.88
C LEU A 25 2.82 4.23 -17.70
N ASN A 26 2.31 4.70 -16.56
CA ASN A 26 2.32 6.13 -16.23
C ASN A 26 3.64 6.51 -15.58
N LYS A 27 4.48 7.27 -16.29
CA LYS A 27 5.79 7.71 -15.80
C LYS A 27 5.74 8.67 -14.60
N ASN A 28 4.56 9.17 -14.24
CA ASN A 28 4.38 10.13 -13.14
C ASN A 28 4.11 9.46 -11.79
N VAL A 29 4.04 8.13 -11.73
CA VAL A 29 3.91 7.38 -10.46
C VAL A 29 5.10 6.45 -10.28
N ASP A 30 5.40 6.15 -9.03
CA ASP A 30 6.43 5.17 -8.69
C ASP A 30 5.97 3.76 -9.14
N HIS A 31 6.91 2.97 -9.66
CA HIS A 31 6.69 1.60 -10.09
C HIS A 31 7.45 0.60 -9.22
N ALA A 32 6.85 -0.57 -9.01
CA ALA A 32 7.51 -1.62 -8.24
C ALA A 32 8.80 -2.09 -8.94
N PRO A 33 9.86 -2.43 -8.18
CA PRO A 33 11.05 -3.02 -8.76
C PRO A 33 10.73 -4.39 -9.36
N ASN A 34 11.44 -4.75 -10.44
CA ASN A 34 11.33 -6.06 -11.07
C ASN A 34 11.61 -7.17 -10.05
N ARG A 35 10.81 -8.24 -10.11
CA ARG A 35 10.95 -9.41 -9.25
C ARG A 35 11.89 -10.43 -9.86
N TRP A 36 12.48 -11.26 -9.00
CA TRP A 36 13.40 -12.30 -9.43
C TRP A 36 12.70 -13.32 -10.32
N ASP A 37 13.41 -13.79 -11.35
CA ASP A 37 12.98 -14.90 -12.18
C ASP A 37 13.21 -16.21 -11.43
N VAL A 38 12.19 -16.63 -10.69
CA VAL A 38 12.23 -17.80 -9.79
C VAL A 38 11.58 -19.05 -10.38
N LEU A 39 10.93 -18.95 -11.55
CA LEU A 39 10.12 -20.02 -12.12
C LEU A 39 10.91 -20.85 -13.13
N THR A 40 10.79 -22.18 -13.03
CA THR A 40 11.25 -23.10 -14.07
C THR A 40 10.43 -22.94 -15.36
N PRO A 41 10.89 -23.43 -16.52
CA PRO A 41 10.12 -23.34 -17.78
C PRO A 41 8.70 -23.95 -17.68
N LYS A 42 8.55 -25.06 -16.95
CA LYS A 42 7.23 -25.68 -16.70
C LYS A 42 6.34 -24.80 -15.83
N GLU A 43 6.91 -24.13 -14.83
CA GLU A 43 6.19 -23.23 -13.95
C GLU A 43 5.83 -21.91 -14.65
N LYS A 44 6.66 -21.40 -15.56
CA LYS A 44 6.30 -20.26 -16.41
C LYS A 44 5.08 -20.59 -17.29
N GLN A 45 5.06 -21.78 -17.90
CA GLN A 45 3.87 -22.26 -18.62
C GLN A 45 2.64 -22.35 -17.72
N LEU A 46 2.80 -22.82 -16.47
CA LEU A 46 1.72 -22.86 -15.49
C LEU A 46 1.25 -21.46 -15.08
N ALA A 47 2.15 -20.51 -14.88
CA ALA A 47 1.83 -19.11 -14.58
C ALA A 47 0.97 -18.49 -15.69
N LEU A 48 1.33 -18.73 -16.96
CA LEU A 48 0.54 -18.28 -18.11
C LEU A 48 -0.84 -18.93 -18.13
N LYS A 49 -0.95 -20.25 -17.92
CA LYS A 49 -2.25 -20.93 -17.82
C LYS A 49 -3.10 -20.37 -16.68
N ASN A 50 -2.49 -20.11 -15.53
CA ASN A 50 -3.15 -19.52 -14.36
C ASN A 50 -3.62 -18.09 -14.64
N ALA A 51 -2.86 -17.30 -15.40
CA ALA A 51 -3.26 -15.95 -15.81
C ALA A 51 -4.42 -15.98 -16.84
N LEU A 52 -4.35 -16.87 -17.83
CA LEU A 52 -5.34 -16.97 -18.91
C LEU A 52 -6.71 -17.46 -18.45
N ARG A 53 -6.82 -18.08 -17.27
CA ARG A 53 -8.10 -18.54 -16.70
C ARG A 53 -9.15 -17.44 -16.53
N TYR A 54 -8.72 -16.18 -16.45
CA TYR A 54 -9.61 -15.03 -16.27
C TYR A 54 -10.25 -14.54 -17.58
N PHE A 55 -9.78 -15.02 -18.73
CA PHE A 55 -10.13 -14.45 -20.03
C PHE A 55 -10.77 -15.48 -20.97
N PRO A 56 -11.67 -15.04 -21.87
CA PRO A 56 -12.21 -15.89 -22.92
C PRO A 56 -11.09 -16.50 -23.79
N VAL A 57 -11.28 -17.74 -24.23
CA VAL A 57 -10.30 -18.47 -25.07
C VAL A 57 -9.96 -17.70 -26.35
N SER A 58 -10.90 -16.95 -26.91
CA SER A 58 -10.70 -16.12 -28.10
C SER A 58 -9.65 -15.01 -27.93
N GLN A 59 -9.30 -14.65 -26.68
CA GLN A 59 -8.28 -13.64 -26.39
C GLN A 59 -6.90 -14.27 -26.10
N HIS A 60 -6.81 -15.60 -25.95
CA HIS A 60 -5.60 -16.26 -25.45
C HIS A 60 -4.40 -16.11 -26.39
N ASP A 61 -4.61 -16.14 -27.71
CA ASP A 61 -3.52 -16.00 -28.69
C ASP A 61 -2.79 -14.65 -28.61
N ILE A 62 -3.49 -13.61 -28.14
CA ILE A 62 -2.92 -12.28 -27.96
C ILE A 62 -2.39 -12.11 -26.53
N LEU A 63 -3.14 -12.57 -25.53
CA LEU A 63 -2.78 -12.38 -24.12
C LEU A 63 -1.62 -13.27 -23.66
N ALA A 64 -1.49 -14.49 -24.20
CA ALA A 64 -0.42 -15.40 -23.81
C ALA A 64 0.99 -14.81 -24.05
N PRO A 65 1.34 -14.30 -25.24
CA PRO A 65 2.65 -13.65 -25.45
C PRO A 65 2.80 -12.36 -24.64
N GLU A 66 1.73 -11.59 -24.45
CA GLU A 66 1.77 -10.37 -23.62
C GLU A 66 2.09 -10.68 -22.15
N PHE A 67 1.41 -11.66 -21.56
CA PHE A 67 1.67 -12.10 -20.18
C PHE A 67 3.02 -12.78 -20.03
N ALA A 68 3.51 -13.47 -21.06
CA ALA A 68 4.88 -14.01 -21.07
C ALA A 68 5.91 -12.87 -21.01
N ASN A 69 5.70 -11.80 -21.78
CA ASN A 69 6.55 -10.62 -21.76
C ASN A 69 6.48 -9.88 -20.42
N GLU A 70 5.29 -9.74 -19.81
CA GLU A 70 5.18 -9.17 -18.46
C GLU A 70 5.96 -10.01 -17.44
N LEU A 71 5.80 -11.34 -17.48
CA LEU A 71 6.50 -12.25 -16.56
C LEU A 71 8.02 -12.15 -16.73
N GLU A 72 8.53 -12.04 -17.95
CA GLU A 72 9.96 -11.88 -18.22
C GLU A 72 10.49 -10.51 -17.80
N THR A 73 9.72 -9.45 -18.07
CA THR A 73 10.15 -8.07 -17.81
C THR A 73 10.10 -7.73 -16.31
N TYR A 74 9.02 -8.11 -15.64
CA TYR A 74 8.71 -7.66 -14.28
C TYR A 74 8.82 -8.78 -13.23
N GLY A 75 8.97 -10.04 -13.67
CA GLY A 75 8.89 -11.22 -12.80
C GLY A 75 7.45 -11.51 -12.32
N ARG A 76 6.45 -10.82 -12.87
CA ARG A 76 5.03 -10.87 -12.50
C ARG A 76 4.12 -10.60 -13.70
N ILE A 77 2.91 -11.13 -13.63
CA ILE A 77 1.84 -10.88 -14.62
C ILE A 77 0.80 -9.98 -13.96
N TYR A 78 0.89 -8.68 -14.19
CA TYR A 78 -0.03 -7.67 -13.65
C TYR A 78 -1.30 -7.51 -14.49
N MET A 79 -1.23 -7.91 -15.76
CA MET A 79 -2.29 -7.75 -16.75
C MET A 79 -2.60 -6.27 -16.99
N TYR A 80 -1.57 -5.46 -17.26
CA TYR A 80 -1.69 -3.99 -17.34
C TYR A 80 -2.75 -3.52 -18.33
N ARG A 81 -2.98 -4.27 -19.41
CA ARG A 81 -4.07 -4.06 -20.37
C ARG A 81 -5.43 -3.90 -19.71
N TYR A 82 -5.68 -4.58 -18.60
CA TYR A 82 -6.96 -4.55 -17.90
C TYR A 82 -7.00 -3.52 -16.77
N ARG A 83 -6.00 -2.65 -16.60
CA ARG A 83 -6.13 -1.50 -15.71
C ARG A 83 -7.16 -0.52 -16.27
N PRO A 84 -8.15 -0.06 -15.49
CA PRO A 84 -9.04 1.03 -15.93
C PRO A 84 -8.23 2.29 -16.26
N SER A 85 -8.44 2.85 -17.44
CA SER A 85 -7.78 4.06 -17.92
C SER A 85 -8.76 5.22 -18.12
N GLU A 86 -10.03 4.89 -18.29
CA GLU A 86 -11.17 5.77 -18.41
C GLU A 86 -11.57 6.45 -17.08
N ILE A 87 -11.07 5.95 -15.95
CA ILE A 87 -11.30 6.51 -14.62
C ILE A 87 -10.00 6.74 -13.87
N LYS A 88 -9.98 7.79 -13.04
CA LYS A 88 -9.00 7.90 -11.97
C LYS A 88 -9.38 6.95 -10.84
N ILE A 89 -8.47 6.08 -10.43
CA ILE A 89 -8.67 5.21 -9.26
C ILE A 89 -8.45 6.05 -8.01
N LYS A 90 -9.51 6.25 -7.24
CA LYS A 90 -9.54 6.94 -5.94
C LYS A 90 -10.84 6.63 -5.21
N ALA A 91 -10.92 6.97 -3.94
CA ALA A 91 -12.20 6.96 -3.24
C ALA A 91 -13.17 8.02 -3.82
N TYR A 92 -14.39 7.61 -4.15
CA TYR A 92 -15.49 8.48 -4.55
C TYR A 92 -16.57 8.52 -3.45
N PRO A 93 -17.51 9.50 -3.46
CA PRO A 93 -18.67 9.46 -2.58
C PRO A 93 -19.42 8.12 -2.73
N ILE A 94 -19.91 7.55 -1.62
CA ILE A 94 -20.51 6.20 -1.61
C ILE A 94 -21.67 6.04 -2.63
N SER A 95 -22.41 7.11 -2.90
CA SER A 95 -23.51 7.15 -3.87
C SER A 95 -23.07 7.08 -5.35
N ALA A 96 -21.77 7.24 -5.63
CA ALA A 96 -21.22 7.09 -6.96
C ALA A 96 -21.16 5.62 -7.39
N TYR A 97 -20.99 4.70 -6.45
CA TYR A 97 -20.79 3.27 -6.72
C TYR A 97 -22.11 2.57 -7.10
N PRO A 98 -22.12 1.71 -8.14
CA PRO A 98 -23.32 1.03 -8.62
C PRO A 98 -23.60 -0.26 -7.84
N ALA A 99 -23.73 -0.19 -6.50
CA ALA A 99 -23.97 -1.36 -5.67
C ALA A 99 -25.46 -1.56 -5.36
N LYS A 100 -25.90 -2.81 -5.20
CA LYS A 100 -27.23 -3.13 -4.66
C LYS A 100 -27.30 -2.99 -3.14
N CYS A 101 -26.17 -3.04 -2.44
CA CYS A 101 -26.09 -2.80 -1.00
C CYS A 101 -24.97 -1.83 -0.64
N GLN A 102 -25.19 -1.07 0.43
CA GLN A 102 -24.31 0.01 0.85
C GLN A 102 -22.94 -0.51 1.33
N GLN A 103 -22.92 -1.67 1.99
CA GLN A 103 -21.68 -2.29 2.47
C GLN A 103 -20.75 -2.65 1.31
N ALA A 104 -21.27 -3.16 0.19
CA ALA A 104 -20.45 -3.44 -0.98
C ALA A 104 -19.93 -2.16 -1.66
N ALA A 105 -20.73 -1.09 -1.68
CA ALA A 105 -20.26 0.24 -2.12
C ALA A 105 -19.12 0.76 -1.25
N ALA A 106 -19.21 0.62 0.07
CA ALA A 106 -18.15 1.00 1.00
C ALA A 106 -16.86 0.20 0.75
N ILE A 107 -16.96 -1.10 0.48
CA ILE A 107 -15.79 -1.93 0.17
C ILE A 107 -15.14 -1.51 -1.16
N MET A 108 -15.93 -1.25 -2.20
CA MET A 108 -15.41 -0.72 -3.47
C MET A 108 -14.69 0.62 -3.29
N LEU A 109 -15.23 1.51 -2.45
CA LEU A 109 -14.59 2.76 -2.07
C LEU A 109 -13.22 2.52 -1.44
N MET A 110 -13.15 1.63 -0.45
CA MET A 110 -11.90 1.35 0.24
C MET A 110 -10.86 0.65 -0.63
N ILE A 111 -11.28 -0.24 -1.54
CA ILE A 111 -10.40 -0.84 -2.55
C ILE A 111 -9.76 0.24 -3.42
N GLN A 112 -10.56 1.19 -3.92
CA GLN A 112 -10.03 2.28 -4.76
C GLN A 112 -9.17 3.26 -3.96
N ASN A 113 -9.45 3.46 -2.67
CA ASN A 113 -8.58 4.24 -1.78
C ASN A 113 -7.18 3.60 -1.66
N ASN A 114 -7.12 2.28 -1.43
CA ASN A 114 -5.86 1.55 -1.35
C ASN A 114 -5.03 1.57 -2.65
N LEU A 115 -5.65 1.92 -3.77
CA LEU A 115 -5.04 1.99 -5.11
C LEU A 115 -4.95 3.42 -5.66
N ASP A 116 -5.30 4.45 -4.86
CA ASP A 116 -5.14 5.85 -5.27
C ASP A 116 -3.66 6.18 -5.42
N ASP A 117 -3.26 6.89 -6.49
CA ASP A 117 -1.89 7.34 -6.73
C ASP A 117 -1.32 8.17 -5.57
N GLN A 118 -2.18 8.83 -4.77
CA GLN A 118 -1.78 9.60 -3.60
C GLN A 118 -1.59 8.76 -2.33
N VAL A 119 -2.03 7.50 -2.35
CA VAL A 119 -2.07 6.61 -1.18
C VAL A 119 -1.15 5.41 -1.37
N ALA A 120 -1.24 4.75 -2.53
CA ALA A 120 -0.49 3.54 -2.84
C ALA A 120 0.97 3.84 -3.17
N GLN A 121 1.86 2.94 -2.75
CA GLN A 121 3.29 3.03 -3.06
C GLN A 121 3.57 2.74 -4.54
N PHE A 122 2.95 1.70 -5.11
CA PHE A 122 3.07 1.35 -6.53
C PHE A 122 1.66 1.05 -7.09
N PRO A 123 0.88 2.10 -7.43
CA PRO A 123 -0.54 1.96 -7.75
C PRO A 123 -0.80 1.07 -8.98
N GLN A 124 0.08 1.11 -9.99
CA GLN A 124 -0.09 0.34 -11.23
C GLN A 124 0.20 -1.15 -11.07
N GLU A 125 0.99 -1.52 -10.06
CA GLU A 125 1.30 -2.89 -9.65
C GLU A 125 0.43 -3.38 -8.49
N LEU A 126 -0.61 -2.61 -8.15
CA LEU A 126 -1.60 -2.91 -7.10
C LEU A 126 -1.00 -3.05 -5.69
N ILE A 127 0.13 -2.38 -5.43
CA ILE A 127 0.85 -2.42 -4.15
C ILE A 127 0.61 -1.13 -3.36
N THR A 128 0.01 -1.27 -2.18
CA THR A 128 -0.31 -0.13 -1.33
C THR A 128 0.89 0.31 -0.48
N TYR A 129 1.59 -0.61 0.18
CA TYR A 129 2.78 -0.27 0.98
C TYR A 129 3.65 -1.49 1.30
N GLY A 130 4.80 -1.25 1.96
CA GLY A 130 5.71 -2.30 2.40
C GLY A 130 6.51 -2.92 1.25
N GLY A 131 6.55 -2.26 0.09
CA GLY A 131 7.27 -2.71 -1.10
C GLY A 131 6.61 -3.85 -1.89
N ASN A 132 5.77 -4.67 -1.26
CA ASN A 132 5.04 -5.77 -1.90
C ASN A 132 3.67 -6.07 -1.29
N GLY A 133 3.18 -5.26 -0.33
CA GLY A 133 1.85 -5.39 0.26
C GLY A 133 0.77 -5.01 -0.76
N SER A 134 0.16 -6.02 -1.38
CA SER A 134 -0.74 -5.85 -2.52
C SER A 134 -2.22 -5.94 -2.15
N VAL A 135 -3.03 -5.22 -2.92
CA VAL A 135 -4.51 -5.32 -2.89
C VAL A 135 -4.95 -6.56 -3.68
N PHE A 136 -4.42 -6.72 -4.88
CA PHE A 136 -4.64 -7.87 -5.77
C PHE A 136 -3.33 -8.27 -6.46
N GLN A 137 -3.30 -9.47 -7.04
CA GLN A 137 -2.13 -9.93 -7.80
C GLN A 137 -2.09 -9.31 -9.21
N ASN A 138 -3.25 -8.97 -9.77
CA ASN A 138 -3.39 -8.46 -11.13
C ASN A 138 -4.71 -7.70 -11.33
N TRP A 139 -4.81 -6.98 -12.45
CA TRP A 139 -5.96 -6.15 -12.76
C TRP A 139 -7.24 -6.92 -13.09
N ALA A 140 -7.15 -8.18 -13.53
CA ALA A 140 -8.34 -9.02 -13.72
C ALA A 140 -9.06 -9.30 -12.40
N GLN A 141 -8.30 -9.57 -11.33
CA GLN A 141 -8.83 -9.75 -9.99
C GLN A 141 -9.52 -8.48 -9.47
N TYR A 142 -8.94 -7.30 -9.70
CA TYR A 142 -9.58 -6.03 -9.40
C TYR A 142 -10.93 -5.91 -10.14
N ARG A 143 -10.93 -6.07 -11.47
CA ARG A 143 -12.14 -5.88 -12.29
C ARG A 143 -13.26 -6.85 -11.89
N LEU A 144 -12.95 -8.12 -11.67
CA LEU A 144 -13.93 -9.11 -11.22
C LEU A 144 -14.46 -8.81 -9.81
N THR A 145 -13.60 -8.40 -8.89
CA THR A 145 -14.00 -8.04 -7.53
C THR A 145 -14.98 -6.86 -7.54
N MET A 146 -14.66 -5.80 -8.30
CA MET A 146 -15.55 -4.64 -8.44
C MET A 146 -16.90 -5.01 -9.08
N LYS A 147 -16.89 -5.90 -10.09
CA LYS A 147 -18.12 -6.44 -10.70
C LYS A 147 -18.95 -7.29 -9.74
N TYR A 148 -18.32 -8.11 -8.90
CA TYR A 148 -19.05 -8.90 -7.92
C TYR A 148 -19.65 -8.03 -6.82
N LEU A 149 -18.89 -7.06 -6.30
CA LEU A 149 -19.37 -6.11 -5.29
C LEU A 149 -20.52 -5.23 -5.80
N SER A 150 -20.52 -4.83 -7.07
CA SER A 150 -21.66 -4.08 -7.64
C SER A 150 -22.93 -4.92 -7.78
N LYS A 151 -22.81 -6.24 -8.00
CA LYS A 151 -23.95 -7.13 -8.25
C LYS A 151 -24.50 -7.86 -7.03
N MET A 152 -23.67 -8.05 -5.99
CA MET A 152 -24.04 -8.85 -4.82
C MET A 152 -25.20 -8.25 -4.05
N THR A 153 -25.98 -9.10 -3.38
CA THR A 153 -27.06 -8.68 -2.47
C THR A 153 -26.61 -8.74 -1.01
N ASN A 154 -27.51 -8.40 -0.09
CA ASN A 154 -27.28 -8.54 1.36
C ASN A 154 -27.18 -10.00 1.81
N SER A 155 -27.65 -10.97 1.01
CA SER A 155 -27.67 -12.39 1.37
C SER A 155 -26.54 -13.17 0.66
N GLN A 156 -25.44 -12.49 0.37
CA GLN A 156 -24.26 -13.08 -0.26
C GLN A 156 -22.96 -12.64 0.42
N THR A 157 -21.96 -13.49 0.32
CA THR A 157 -20.57 -13.24 0.71
C THR A 157 -19.66 -13.48 -0.50
N LEU A 158 -18.80 -12.52 -0.81
CA LEU A 158 -17.71 -12.68 -1.76
C LEU A 158 -16.51 -13.32 -1.05
N VAL A 159 -16.03 -14.45 -1.59
CA VAL A 159 -14.89 -15.16 -1.01
C VAL A 159 -13.62 -14.84 -1.81
N MET A 160 -12.61 -14.32 -1.13
CA MET A 160 -11.34 -13.89 -1.72
C MET A 160 -10.19 -14.82 -1.31
N TYR A 161 -9.52 -15.38 -2.32
CA TYR A 161 -8.37 -16.28 -2.20
C TYR A 161 -7.10 -15.55 -2.63
N SER A 162 -6.40 -14.92 -1.68
CA SER A 162 -5.18 -14.15 -1.94
C SER A 162 -5.33 -13.18 -3.11
N GLY A 163 -6.41 -12.40 -3.12
CA GLY A 163 -6.75 -11.49 -4.22
C GLY A 163 -7.65 -12.11 -5.31
N HIS A 164 -7.65 -13.43 -5.52
CA HIS A 164 -8.56 -14.06 -6.47
C HIS A 164 -10.02 -14.03 -5.95
N PRO A 165 -10.97 -13.40 -6.67
CA PRO A 165 -12.37 -13.48 -6.28
C PRO A 165 -12.96 -14.82 -6.72
N LEU A 166 -13.06 -15.77 -5.79
CA LEU A 166 -13.58 -17.11 -6.08
C LEU A 166 -15.04 -17.05 -6.55
N GLY A 167 -15.84 -16.19 -5.93
CA GLY A 167 -17.23 -15.97 -6.31
C GLY A 167 -18.11 -15.50 -5.17
N LEU A 168 -19.38 -15.28 -5.51
CA LEU A 168 -20.45 -14.94 -4.57
C LEU A 168 -21.16 -16.21 -4.11
N PHE A 169 -21.23 -16.41 -2.81
CA PHE A 169 -21.90 -17.55 -2.19
C PHE A 169 -23.08 -17.07 -1.33
N PRO A 170 -24.20 -17.82 -1.26
CA PRO A 170 -25.30 -17.49 -0.37
C PRO A 170 -24.85 -17.37 1.09
N SER A 171 -25.37 -16.38 1.81
CA SER A 171 -25.10 -16.10 3.22
C SER A 171 -26.31 -15.45 3.90
N SER A 172 -26.22 -15.14 5.19
CA SER A 172 -27.20 -14.31 5.89
C SER A 172 -26.91 -12.81 5.73
N GLU A 173 -27.88 -11.95 6.04
CA GLU A 173 -27.69 -10.49 6.02
C GLU A 173 -26.65 -10.02 7.04
N GLU A 174 -26.55 -10.71 8.19
CA GLU A 174 -25.58 -10.45 9.26
C GLU A 174 -24.17 -10.96 8.94
N SER A 175 -24.03 -11.82 7.92
CA SER A 175 -22.72 -12.33 7.52
C SER A 175 -21.81 -11.23 6.95
N PRO A 176 -20.48 -11.40 6.98
CA PRO A 176 -19.57 -10.52 6.25
C PRO A 176 -19.89 -10.49 4.76
N ARG A 177 -19.87 -9.31 4.13
CA ARG A 177 -19.99 -9.19 2.67
C ARG A 177 -18.79 -9.75 1.92
N VAL A 178 -17.62 -9.73 2.55
CA VAL A 178 -16.38 -10.27 1.97
C VAL A 178 -15.61 -11.02 3.04
N VAL A 179 -15.11 -12.20 2.70
CA VAL A 179 -14.14 -12.95 3.50
C VAL A 179 -12.82 -12.99 2.73
N ILE A 180 -11.74 -12.52 3.37
CA ILE A 180 -10.45 -12.33 2.71
C ILE A 180 -9.38 -13.18 3.37
N THR A 181 -8.68 -13.96 2.54
CA THR A 181 -7.42 -14.60 2.91
C THR A 181 -6.31 -14.02 2.03
N ASN A 182 -5.12 -13.82 2.58
CA ASN A 182 -3.93 -13.38 1.85
C ASN A 182 -2.72 -14.15 2.36
N GLY A 183 -2.00 -14.82 1.46
CA GLY A 183 -0.74 -15.48 1.81
C GLY A 183 -0.90 -16.73 2.67
N MET A 184 -2.11 -17.26 2.81
CA MET A 184 -2.35 -18.49 3.58
C MET A 184 -1.73 -19.69 2.87
N VAL A 185 -0.84 -20.39 3.58
CA VAL A 185 -0.08 -21.54 3.06
C VAL A 185 0.02 -22.63 4.12
N ILE A 186 0.31 -23.85 3.70
CA ILE A 186 0.68 -24.92 4.62
C ILE A 186 2.03 -24.53 5.26
N PRO A 187 2.20 -24.60 6.60
CA PRO A 187 3.35 -24.01 7.29
C PRO A 187 4.73 -24.38 6.73
N ASN A 188 4.90 -25.63 6.28
CA ASN A 188 6.17 -26.11 5.71
C ASN A 188 6.54 -25.47 4.35
N TYR A 189 5.63 -24.68 3.75
CA TYR A 189 5.79 -24.00 2.46
C TYR A 189 5.59 -22.48 2.61
N SER A 190 5.98 -21.93 3.76
CA SER A 190 5.84 -20.51 4.09
C SER A 190 7.16 -19.75 4.04
N SER A 191 8.18 -20.27 3.35
CA SER A 191 9.44 -19.57 3.18
C SER A 191 9.29 -18.38 2.21
N LYS A 192 10.29 -17.49 2.21
CA LYS A 192 10.32 -16.36 1.27
C LYS A 192 10.35 -16.84 -0.19
N ASP A 193 11.13 -17.89 -0.47
CA ASP A 193 11.27 -18.41 -1.83
C ASP A 193 9.97 -19.08 -2.31
N ASP A 194 9.27 -19.78 -1.41
CA ASP A 194 7.92 -20.31 -1.69
C ASP A 194 6.96 -19.18 -2.06
N PHE A 195 6.96 -18.09 -1.28
CA PHE A 195 6.14 -16.92 -1.56
C PHE A 195 6.45 -16.31 -2.93
N GLU A 196 7.73 -16.06 -3.24
CA GLU A 196 8.12 -15.46 -4.53
C GLU A 196 7.64 -16.31 -5.71
N LYS A 197 7.77 -17.63 -5.60
CA LYS A 197 7.27 -18.59 -6.59
C LYS A 197 5.73 -18.58 -6.68
N PHE A 198 5.02 -18.68 -5.56
CA PHE A 198 3.55 -18.73 -5.54
C PHE A 198 2.91 -17.44 -6.04
N ASN A 199 3.55 -16.31 -5.78
CA ASN A 199 3.11 -15.02 -6.28
C ASN A 199 3.33 -14.91 -7.80
N ALA A 200 4.50 -15.30 -8.31
CA ALA A 200 4.75 -15.38 -9.76
C ALA A 200 3.78 -16.34 -10.49
N LEU A 201 3.40 -17.44 -9.84
CA LEU A 201 2.43 -18.41 -10.36
C LEU A 201 0.98 -17.90 -10.36
N GLY A 202 0.67 -16.77 -9.70
CA GLY A 202 -0.70 -16.26 -9.61
C GLY A 202 -1.59 -17.03 -8.62
N VAL A 203 -1.00 -17.68 -7.61
CA VAL A 203 -1.73 -18.50 -6.61
C VAL A 203 -1.67 -17.95 -5.19
N SER A 204 -0.86 -16.94 -4.91
CA SER A 204 -0.78 -16.30 -3.59
C SER A 204 -0.32 -14.84 -3.68
N GLN A 205 -0.57 -14.06 -2.64
CA GLN A 205 -0.12 -12.68 -2.53
C GLN A 205 0.21 -12.31 -1.09
N TYR A 206 1.01 -11.27 -0.90
CA TYR A 206 1.28 -10.71 0.41
C TYR A 206 0.38 -9.49 0.61
N GLY A 207 -0.63 -9.62 1.47
CA GLY A 207 -1.58 -8.53 1.74
C GLY A 207 -1.11 -7.53 2.80
N GLN A 208 0.07 -7.73 3.40
CA GLN A 208 0.45 -7.03 4.63
C GLN A 208 -0.70 -7.14 5.66
N MET A 209 -1.08 -6.04 6.31
CA MET A 209 -2.23 -5.94 7.20
C MET A 209 -3.39 -5.26 6.48
N THR A 210 -3.22 -4.01 6.07
CA THR A 210 -4.33 -3.18 5.55
C THR A 210 -4.34 -3.03 4.03
N ALA A 211 -3.29 -3.48 3.34
CA ALA A 211 -3.23 -3.45 1.87
C ALA A 211 -4.21 -4.46 1.27
N GLY A 212 -4.06 -5.74 1.62
CA GLY A 212 -4.91 -6.82 1.13
C GLY A 212 -6.26 -6.93 1.83
N SER A 213 -6.51 -6.17 2.91
CA SER A 213 -7.80 -6.11 3.60
C SER A 213 -8.61 -4.84 3.30
N TYR A 214 -8.11 -4.00 2.39
CA TYR A 214 -8.81 -2.82 1.87
C TYR A 214 -9.14 -1.79 2.97
N MET A 215 -8.16 -1.41 3.79
CA MET A 215 -8.40 -0.42 4.85
C MET A 215 -7.19 0.45 5.18
N TYR A 216 -6.28 0.63 4.22
CA TYR A 216 -5.14 1.52 4.41
C TYR A 216 -5.60 2.96 4.21
N ILE A 217 -5.28 3.85 5.17
CA ILE A 217 -5.73 5.26 5.16
C ILE A 217 -4.55 6.22 5.05
N GLY A 218 -3.47 5.77 4.44
CA GLY A 218 -2.22 6.52 4.44
C GLY A 218 -1.49 6.42 5.79
N PRO A 219 -0.53 7.32 6.00
CA PRO A 219 0.46 7.15 7.04
C PRO A 219 0.04 7.70 8.42
N GLN A 220 -1.18 8.27 8.55
CA GLN A 220 -1.74 8.77 9.82
C GLN A 220 -1.77 7.68 10.91
N GLY A 221 -2.08 6.43 10.56
CA GLY A 221 -2.10 5.33 11.53
C GLY A 221 -0.73 5.10 12.18
N ILE A 222 0.35 5.24 11.41
CA ILE A 222 1.73 5.12 11.93
C ILE A 222 2.09 6.33 12.79
N VAL A 223 1.72 7.55 12.39
CA VAL A 223 1.94 8.76 13.20
C VAL A 223 1.33 8.57 14.59
N HIS A 224 0.05 8.20 14.67
CA HIS A 224 -0.61 7.95 15.95
C HIS A 224 0.07 6.84 16.76
N GLY A 225 0.38 5.70 16.13
CA GLY A 225 1.06 4.59 16.80
C GLY A 225 2.41 5.01 17.39
N THR A 226 3.24 5.69 16.60
CA THR A 226 4.54 6.20 17.05
C THR A 226 4.41 7.24 18.15
N THR A 227 3.43 8.15 18.08
CA THR A 227 3.16 9.11 19.17
C THR A 227 2.87 8.37 20.48
N ILE A 228 2.01 7.36 20.46
CA ILE A 228 1.72 6.54 21.64
C ILE A 228 2.97 5.81 22.13
N THR A 229 3.82 5.30 21.24
CA THR A 229 5.11 4.69 21.61
C THR A 229 6.00 5.69 22.36
N LEU A 230 6.17 6.91 21.82
CA LEU A 230 7.01 7.94 22.44
C LEU A 230 6.47 8.40 23.79
N LEU A 231 5.16 8.63 23.90
CA LEU A 231 4.53 8.98 25.17
C LEU A 231 4.68 7.88 26.23
N ASN A 232 4.59 6.60 25.84
CA ASN A 232 4.82 5.48 26.76
C ASN A 232 6.30 5.33 27.13
N ALA A 233 7.22 5.55 26.18
CA ALA A 233 8.65 5.56 26.47
C ALA A 233 9.00 6.68 27.46
N GLY A 234 8.45 7.88 27.27
CA GLY A 234 8.56 8.99 28.21
C GLY A 234 8.07 8.62 29.61
N ARG A 235 6.85 8.08 29.73
CA ARG A 235 6.29 7.64 31.02
C ARG A 235 7.18 6.60 31.71
N LYS A 236 7.65 5.61 30.96
CA LYS A 236 8.38 4.45 31.50
C LYS A 236 9.83 4.75 31.85
N TYR A 237 10.52 5.52 31.01
CA TYR A 237 11.97 5.70 31.10
C TYR A 237 12.39 7.09 31.58
N LEU A 238 11.54 8.10 31.40
CA LEU A 238 11.83 9.50 31.74
C LEU A 238 10.90 10.06 32.83
N ASN A 239 10.03 9.22 33.39
CA ASN A 239 9.02 9.57 34.41
C ASN A 239 8.20 10.81 34.04
N THR A 240 7.90 11.00 32.76
CA THR A 240 7.05 12.11 32.32
C THR A 240 5.61 11.84 32.74
N THR A 241 5.01 12.73 33.53
CA THR A 241 3.62 12.64 33.99
C THR A 241 2.87 13.90 33.58
N GLY A 242 1.68 13.78 33.00
CA GLY A 242 0.81 14.92 32.70
C GLY A 242 0.52 15.13 31.20
N GLU A 243 -0.12 16.27 30.91
CA GLU A 243 -0.58 16.65 29.57
C GLU A 243 0.55 17.15 28.65
N ASP A 244 1.69 17.52 29.22
CA ASP A 244 2.86 18.05 28.50
C ASP A 244 3.66 17.00 27.71
N GLY A 245 3.23 15.74 27.72
CA GLY A 245 3.85 14.65 26.98
C GLY A 245 5.33 14.47 27.33
N ILE A 246 6.20 14.63 26.34
CA ILE A 246 7.66 14.59 26.47
C ILE A 246 8.29 15.95 26.15
N SER A 247 7.59 17.05 26.48
CA SER A 247 8.10 18.41 26.35
C SER A 247 9.43 18.63 27.08
N GLY A 248 10.32 19.41 26.46
CA GLY A 248 11.69 19.65 26.94
C GLY A 248 12.62 18.43 26.87
N ARG A 249 12.18 17.31 26.25
CA ARG A 249 13.02 16.13 26.02
C ARG A 249 13.48 16.08 24.57
N THR A 250 14.70 15.56 24.40
CA THR A 250 15.30 15.28 23.10
C THR A 250 14.98 13.86 22.65
N TYR A 251 14.65 13.69 21.37
CA TYR A 251 14.44 12.38 20.75
C TYR A 251 15.34 12.21 19.52
N VAL A 252 16.20 11.19 19.54
CA VAL A 252 17.12 10.90 18.43
C VAL A 252 16.76 9.55 17.83
N THR A 253 16.59 9.51 16.51
CA THR A 253 16.26 8.29 15.76
C THR A 253 16.79 8.34 14.33
N SER A 254 16.43 7.35 13.50
CA SER A 254 16.82 7.29 12.09
C SER A 254 15.71 6.81 11.17
N GLY A 255 15.89 7.13 9.89
CA GLY A 255 15.05 6.74 8.77
C GLY A 255 13.86 7.67 8.57
N LEU A 256 13.73 8.20 7.34
CA LEU A 256 12.60 8.99 6.86
C LEU A 256 11.86 8.30 5.70
N GLY A 257 11.97 6.97 5.63
CA GLY A 257 11.30 6.09 4.68
C GLY A 257 9.78 6.00 4.91
N GLY A 258 9.13 5.00 4.28
CA GLY A 258 7.66 4.87 4.24
C GLY A 258 6.96 4.99 5.61
N MET A 259 7.35 4.13 6.56
CA MET A 259 6.82 4.13 7.94
C MET A 259 7.65 5.01 8.88
N SER A 260 8.97 4.95 8.80
CA SER A 260 9.88 5.67 9.70
C SER A 260 9.81 7.20 9.54
N GLY A 261 9.36 7.72 8.39
CA GLY A 261 9.07 9.13 8.20
C GLY A 261 7.98 9.71 9.11
N ALA A 262 7.12 8.86 9.69
CA ALA A 262 6.09 9.29 10.65
C ALA A 262 6.68 9.74 12.00
N GLN A 263 7.92 9.32 12.31
CA GLN A 263 8.59 9.64 13.58
C GLN A 263 8.73 11.14 13.81
N ALA A 264 9.01 11.92 12.75
CA ALA A 264 9.16 13.38 12.83
C ALA A 264 7.88 14.05 13.36
N LYS A 265 6.75 13.79 12.70
CA LYS A 265 5.46 14.34 13.14
C LYS A 265 5.03 13.79 14.50
N ALA A 266 5.26 12.51 14.74
CA ALA A 266 4.89 11.85 15.98
C ALA A 266 5.63 12.43 17.20
N ALA A 267 6.91 12.75 17.04
CA ALA A 267 7.74 13.36 18.08
C ALA A 267 7.27 14.78 18.40
N VAL A 268 6.96 15.58 17.39
CA VAL A 268 6.41 16.93 17.58
C VAL A 268 5.06 16.88 18.30
N ILE A 269 4.15 15.98 17.91
CA ILE A 269 2.86 15.79 18.61
C ILE A 269 3.07 15.35 20.06
N ALA A 270 4.09 14.52 20.32
CA ALA A 270 4.43 14.11 21.67
C ALA A 270 5.12 15.22 22.49
N GLY A 271 5.51 16.34 21.87
CA GLY A 271 6.15 17.49 22.52
C GLY A 271 7.67 17.50 22.46
N ALA A 272 8.33 16.53 21.82
CA ALA A 272 9.78 16.45 21.80
C ALA A 272 10.42 17.36 20.73
N SER A 273 11.63 17.81 21.02
CA SER A 273 12.59 18.27 20.00
C SER A 273 13.37 17.06 19.50
N CYS A 274 13.43 16.83 18.18
CA CYS A 274 13.98 15.59 17.66
C CYS A 274 14.89 15.75 16.46
N ILE A 275 15.86 14.83 16.36
CA ILE A 275 16.70 14.63 15.18
C ILE A 275 16.40 13.26 14.59
N ILE A 276 16.16 13.23 13.28
CA ILE A 276 16.00 12.01 12.50
C ILE A 276 17.12 11.97 11.46
N ALA A 277 18.06 11.05 11.62
CA ALA A 277 19.12 10.85 10.63
C ALA A 277 18.60 10.06 9.41
N GLU A 278 18.86 10.55 8.22
CA GLU A 278 18.50 9.91 6.95
C GLU A 278 19.63 10.11 5.93
N ILE A 279 20.15 9.03 5.36
CA ILE A 279 21.24 9.09 4.38
C ILE A 279 20.75 9.53 2.99
N ASN A 280 19.48 9.27 2.67
CA ASN A 280 18.89 9.61 1.39
C ASN A 280 18.23 11.01 1.43
N PRO A 281 18.84 12.04 0.83
CA PRO A 281 18.29 13.40 0.82
C PRO A 281 16.89 13.47 0.18
N ALA A 282 16.59 12.60 -0.79
CA ALA A 282 15.27 12.58 -1.43
C ALA A 282 14.16 12.21 -0.44
N ALA A 283 14.44 11.28 0.49
CA ALA A 283 13.48 10.90 1.53
C ALA A 283 13.26 12.06 2.52
N ALA A 284 14.33 12.70 3.00
CA ALA A 284 14.24 13.85 3.90
C ALA A 284 13.47 15.01 3.29
N ASN A 285 13.83 15.42 2.06
CA ASN A 285 13.17 16.49 1.32
C ASN A 285 11.69 16.18 1.03
N LYS A 286 11.36 14.92 0.71
CA LYS A 286 9.98 14.48 0.54
C LYS A 286 9.18 14.71 1.82
N ARG A 287 9.70 14.32 3.00
CA ARG A 287 9.01 14.54 4.29
C ARG A 287 8.88 16.02 4.65
N HIS A 288 9.90 16.82 4.35
CA HIS A 288 9.82 18.26 4.55
C HIS A 288 8.73 18.90 3.67
N SER A 289 8.69 18.57 2.38
CA SER A 289 7.66 19.07 1.46
C SER A 289 6.23 18.65 1.85
N GLN A 290 6.07 17.54 2.58
CA GLN A 290 4.80 17.06 3.10
C GLN A 290 4.36 17.79 4.39
N GLY A 291 5.21 18.63 4.98
CA GLY A 291 4.99 19.25 6.29
C GLY A 291 5.09 18.26 7.46
N TRP A 292 5.80 17.15 7.24
CA TRP A 292 6.03 16.09 8.24
C TRP A 292 7.29 16.30 9.04
N LEU A 293 8.25 17.00 8.43
CA LEU A 293 9.56 17.34 8.95
C LEU A 293 9.72 18.87 8.87
N ASP A 294 10.09 19.51 9.97
CA ASP A 294 10.13 20.97 10.04
C ASP A 294 11.37 21.54 9.37
N GLU A 295 12.53 20.94 9.60
CA GLU A 295 13.80 21.39 9.04
C GLU A 295 14.63 20.25 8.43
N VAL A 296 15.44 20.59 7.43
CA VAL A 296 16.44 19.68 6.83
C VAL A 296 17.81 20.33 6.95
N VAL A 297 18.77 19.61 7.52
CA VAL A 297 20.15 20.07 7.74
C VAL A 297 21.14 19.02 7.27
N HIS A 298 22.32 19.46 6.85
CA HIS A 298 23.39 18.58 6.33
C HIS A 298 24.60 18.50 7.26
N ASP A 299 24.61 19.30 8.31
CA ASP A 299 25.68 19.36 9.30
C ASP A 299 25.17 18.81 10.63
N VAL A 300 25.94 17.89 11.22
CA VAL A 300 25.55 17.19 12.45
C VAL A 300 25.56 18.12 13.67
N ASP A 301 26.49 19.07 13.72
CA ASP A 301 26.60 20.02 14.83
C ASP A 301 25.42 20.99 14.81
N ILE A 302 25.08 21.51 13.61
CA ILE A 302 23.89 22.36 13.43
C ILE A 302 22.62 21.63 13.86
N ALA A 303 22.49 20.34 13.54
CA ALA A 303 21.33 19.53 13.93
C ALA A 303 21.22 19.42 15.46
N ILE A 304 22.35 19.13 16.13
CA ILE A 304 22.44 18.96 17.58
C ILE A 304 22.13 20.29 18.28
N ASP A 305 22.77 21.39 17.87
CA ASP A 305 22.59 22.71 18.48
C ASP A 305 21.13 23.14 18.43
N LYS A 306 20.46 23.00 17.27
CA LYS A 306 19.04 23.30 17.11
C LYS A 306 18.14 22.45 18.01
N MET A 307 18.42 21.16 18.11
CA MET A 307 17.63 20.26 18.97
C MET A 307 17.77 20.62 20.44
N VAL A 308 19.00 20.88 20.91
CA VAL A 308 19.28 21.23 22.30
C VAL A 308 18.68 22.59 22.66
N GLU A 309 18.85 23.59 21.80
CA GLU A 309 18.24 24.92 21.98
C GLU A 309 16.71 24.81 22.07
N SER A 310 16.10 24.09 21.13
CA SER A 310 14.64 23.91 21.12
C SER A 310 14.14 23.17 22.36
N ALA A 311 14.84 22.12 22.79
CA ALA A 311 14.48 21.36 23.98
C ALA A 311 14.58 22.21 25.25
N SER A 312 15.62 23.06 25.37
CA SER A 312 15.78 23.97 26.51
C SER A 312 14.66 25.00 26.63
N ASN A 313 14.04 25.36 25.49
CA ASN A 313 12.91 26.28 25.40
C ASN A 313 11.54 25.57 25.35
N SER A 314 11.51 24.24 25.54
CA SER A 314 10.29 23.43 25.43
C SER A 314 9.56 23.58 24.09
N ILE A 315 10.31 23.77 23.00
CA ILE A 315 9.81 23.89 21.63
C ILE A 315 9.89 22.52 20.94
N ALA A 316 8.73 21.97 20.60
CA ALA A 316 8.64 20.75 19.80
C ALA A 316 9.02 21.05 18.34
N ILE A 317 10.04 20.35 17.84
CA ILE A 317 10.55 20.52 16.47
C ILE A 317 11.10 19.20 15.94
N SER A 318 11.00 19.00 14.63
CA SER A 318 11.59 17.87 13.93
C SER A 318 12.66 18.28 12.92
N ILE A 319 13.88 17.82 13.15
CA ILE A 319 15.08 18.15 12.37
C ILE A 319 15.54 16.89 11.63
N GLY A 320 15.58 16.94 10.31
CA GLY A 320 16.11 15.86 9.49
C GLY A 320 17.59 16.11 9.20
N TYR A 321 18.46 15.28 9.78
CA TYR A 321 19.88 15.32 9.47
C TYR A 321 20.16 14.43 8.26
N VAL A 322 20.57 15.02 7.14
CA VAL A 322 20.97 14.29 5.94
C VAL A 322 22.38 13.75 6.14
N GLY A 323 22.47 12.55 6.69
CA GLY A 323 23.72 11.89 7.03
C GLY A 323 23.49 10.54 7.69
N ASN A 324 24.58 9.86 8.05
CA ASN A 324 24.50 8.55 8.67
C ASN A 324 24.15 8.68 10.16
N VAL A 325 23.21 7.85 10.64
CA VAL A 325 22.85 7.80 12.06
C VAL A 325 24.03 7.45 12.95
N VAL A 326 24.99 6.66 12.46
CA VAL A 326 26.21 6.31 13.21
C VAL A 326 27.03 7.57 13.50
N THR A 327 27.22 8.44 12.51
CA THR A 327 27.91 9.72 12.68
C THR A 327 27.21 10.61 13.71
N LEU A 328 25.87 10.64 13.69
CA LEU A 328 25.09 11.37 14.69
C LEU A 328 25.30 10.79 16.10
N TRP A 329 25.23 9.47 16.26
CA TRP A 329 25.44 8.81 17.55
C TRP A 329 26.85 9.02 18.09
N GLU A 330 27.88 8.83 17.25
CA GLU A 330 29.28 9.07 17.61
C GLU A 330 29.51 10.52 18.06
N ARG A 331 28.84 11.49 17.42
CA ARG A 331 28.97 12.90 17.77
C ARG A 331 28.24 13.29 19.06
N LEU A 332 27.20 12.55 19.45
CA LEU A 332 26.42 12.76 20.68
C LEU A 332 27.06 12.15 21.93
N CYS A 333 27.99 11.21 21.76
CA CYS A 333 28.72 10.54 22.84
C CYS A 333 29.91 11.39 23.32
#